data_AF-A0A523PVE1-F1
#
_entry.id   AF-A0A523PVE1-F1
#
_cell.length_a   1.000
_cell.length_b   1.000
_cell.length_c   1.000
_cell.angle_alpha   90.00
_cell.angle_beta   90.00
_cell.angle_gamma   90.00
#
_symmetry.space_group_name_H-M   'P 1'
#
loop_
_entity.id
_entity.type
_entity.pdbx_description
1 polymer ?
#
loop_
_entity_poly.entity_id
_entity_poly.type
_entity_poly.pdbx_seq_one_letter_code
_entity_poly.pdbx_strand_id
1 'polypeptide(L)'
;MSSRTMSTEEHEQLHRAAELLRPIARAAALGRKNGLGLLIFGVLGVLLSLPGLDAADFAIGAILTTTGLVEVRASRRLARADPAAPGLLARNELLLMAGILVYCMLQLTVLRASGDELAELLGDTSALGIDVAALTDSVNAIIYSTFIAVTLLYQGGLVRYFLRRRPMIDAYLRECPEWARRVVVEVRD
;
A
#
# COMPACT_ATOMS: atom_id res chain seq x y z
N MET A 1 -9.25 -46.37 12.93
CA MET A 1 -8.53 -45.08 13.11
C MET A 1 -8.86 -44.57 14.50
N SER A 2 -7.93 -44.71 15.45
CA SER A 2 -8.14 -44.22 16.82
C SER A 2 -8.08 -42.70 16.79
N SER A 3 -9.17 -42.01 17.13
CA SER A 3 -9.18 -40.57 17.34
C SER A 3 -8.27 -40.27 18.55
N ARG A 4 -7.01 -39.92 18.28
CA ARG A 4 -6.06 -39.52 19.32
C ARG A 4 -6.62 -38.24 19.95
N THR A 5 -7.11 -38.36 21.18
CA THR A 5 -7.53 -37.20 21.97
C THR A 5 -6.30 -36.34 22.22
N MET A 6 -6.33 -35.10 21.73
CA MET A 6 -5.27 -34.13 21.98
C MET A 6 -5.11 -33.91 23.48
N SER A 7 -3.86 -33.87 23.93
CA SER A 7 -3.51 -33.52 25.31
C SER A 7 -3.82 -32.05 25.62
N THR A 8 -3.95 -31.70 26.90
CA THR A 8 -4.15 -30.30 27.32
C THR A 8 -3.00 -29.40 26.89
N GLU A 9 -1.77 -29.90 26.95
CA GLU A 9 -0.58 -29.16 26.53
C GLU A 9 -0.59 -28.84 25.03
N GLU A 10 -1.00 -29.80 24.18
CA GLU A 10 -1.14 -29.56 22.74
C GLU A 10 -2.22 -28.49 22.44
N HIS A 11 -3.32 -28.49 23.20
CA HIS A 11 -4.34 -27.44 23.07
C HIS A 11 -3.81 -26.06 23.46
N GLU A 12 -3.04 -25.96 24.55
CA GLU A 12 -2.42 -24.69 24.97
C GLU A 12 -1.41 -24.17 23.94
N GLN A 13 -0.59 -25.06 23.37
CA GLN A 13 0.38 -24.71 22.31
C GLN A 13 -0.32 -24.20 21.05
N LEU A 14 -1.43 -24.82 20.63
CA LEU A 14 -2.25 -24.32 19.51
C LEU A 14 -2.89 -22.97 19.82
N HIS A 15 -3.45 -22.81 21.01
CA HIS A 15 -4.05 -21.54 21.43
C HIS A 15 -3.02 -20.41 21.40
N ARG A 16 -1.83 -20.65 21.97
CA ARG A 16 -0.72 -19.69 21.97
C ARG A 16 -0.26 -19.34 20.56
N ALA A 17 -0.11 -20.34 19.69
CA ALA A 17 0.25 -20.11 18.29
C ALA A 17 -0.79 -19.27 17.55
N ALA A 18 -2.08 -19.51 17.78
CA ALA A 18 -3.16 -18.71 17.20
C ALA A 18 -3.13 -17.26 17.72
N GLU A 19 -2.92 -17.05 19.02
CA GLU A 19 -2.82 -15.72 19.62
C GLU A 19 -1.68 -14.89 19.03
N LEU A 20 -0.49 -15.48 18.93
CA LEU A 20 0.70 -14.81 18.38
C LEU A 20 0.57 -14.54 16.87
N LEU A 21 -0.12 -15.42 16.14
CA LEU A 21 -0.32 -15.24 14.69
C LEU A 21 -1.38 -14.17 14.37
N ARG A 22 -2.40 -13.96 15.22
CA ARG A 22 -3.49 -12.97 14.99
C ARG A 22 -3.01 -11.57 14.57
N PRO A 23 -2.07 -10.89 15.27
CA PRO A 23 -1.61 -9.55 14.85
C PRO A 23 -0.83 -9.58 13.53
N ILE A 24 -0.10 -10.66 13.25
CA ILE A 24 0.62 -10.86 11.98
C ILE A 24 -0.39 -11.05 10.83
N ALA A 25 -1.44 -11.85 11.08
CA ALA A 25 -2.55 -12.08 10.16
C ALA A 25 -3.27 -10.78 9.77
N ARG A 26 -3.57 -9.93 10.76
CA ARG A 26 -4.21 -8.63 10.54
C ARG A 26 -3.33 -7.72 9.68
N ALA A 27 -2.02 -7.70 9.95
CA ALA A 27 -1.08 -6.93 9.14
C ALA A 27 -1.02 -7.45 7.69
N ALA A 28 -0.99 -8.77 7.50
CA ALA A 28 -1.06 -9.38 6.18
C ALA A 28 -2.37 -9.05 5.44
N ALA A 29 -3.51 -9.06 6.15
CA ALA A 29 -4.79 -8.68 5.56
C ALA A 29 -4.83 -7.20 5.13
N LEU A 30 -4.25 -6.31 5.94
CA LEU A 30 -4.14 -4.89 5.60
C LEU A 30 -3.27 -4.67 4.35
N GLY A 31 -2.06 -5.23 4.31
CA GLY A 31 -1.18 -5.13 3.14
C GLY A 31 -1.79 -5.75 1.89
N ARG A 32 -2.55 -6.85 2.04
CA ARG A 32 -3.28 -7.44 0.90
C ARG A 32 -4.35 -6.48 0.36
N LYS A 33 -5.10 -5.80 1.24
CA LYS A 33 -6.13 -4.84 0.82
C LYS A 33 -5.52 -3.63 0.11
N ASN A 34 -4.44 -3.09 0.66
CA ASN A 34 -3.71 -1.96 0.07
C ASN A 34 -3.13 -2.35 -1.31
N GLY A 35 -2.40 -3.46 -1.38
CA GLY A 35 -1.86 -3.99 -2.63
C GLY A 35 -2.93 -4.31 -3.69
N LEU A 36 -4.12 -4.80 -3.29
CA LEU A 36 -5.25 -4.99 -4.21
C LEU A 36 -5.78 -3.66 -4.75
N GLY A 37 -5.86 -2.62 -3.91
CA GLY A 37 -6.21 -1.28 -4.35
C GLY A 37 -5.27 -0.78 -5.43
N LEU A 38 -3.96 -0.85 -5.19
CA LEU A 38 -2.93 -0.48 -6.17
C LEU A 38 -3.02 -1.29 -7.45
N LEU A 39 -3.26 -2.60 -7.35
CA LEU A 39 -3.42 -3.47 -8.52
C LEU A 39 -4.63 -3.04 -9.36
N ILE A 40 -5.78 -2.79 -8.73
CA ILE A 40 -7.01 -2.37 -9.41
C ILE A 40 -6.80 -1.03 -10.10
N PHE A 41 -6.30 -0.01 -9.38
CA PHE A 41 -6.05 1.31 -9.95
C PHE A 41 -5.00 1.26 -11.07
N GLY A 42 -3.93 0.49 -10.90
CA GLY A 42 -2.90 0.32 -11.92
C GLY A 42 -3.44 -0.36 -13.19
N VAL A 43 -4.19 -1.45 -13.04
CA VAL A 43 -4.79 -2.16 -14.18
C VAL A 43 -5.79 -1.27 -14.92
N LEU A 44 -6.64 -0.55 -14.18
CA LEU A 44 -7.55 0.41 -14.80
C LEU A 44 -6.79 1.53 -15.53
N GLY A 45 -5.74 2.09 -14.93
CA GLY A 45 -4.91 3.11 -15.58
C GLY A 45 -4.24 2.60 -16.88
N VAL A 46 -3.74 1.37 -16.87
CA VAL A 46 -3.20 0.73 -18.09
C VAL A 46 -4.30 0.56 -19.15
N LEU A 47 -5.48 0.08 -18.78
CA LEU A 47 -6.57 -0.13 -19.74
C LEU A 47 -7.10 1.18 -20.33
N LEU A 48 -7.19 2.23 -19.50
CA LEU A 48 -7.70 3.55 -19.90
C LEU A 48 -6.68 4.37 -20.70
N SER A 49 -5.39 4.05 -20.65
CA SER A 49 -4.36 4.71 -21.48
C SER A 49 -4.24 4.13 -22.89
N LEU A 50 -4.80 2.94 -23.15
CA LEU A 50 -4.77 2.31 -24.49
C LEU A 50 -5.41 3.16 -25.60
N PRO A 51 -6.56 3.84 -25.41
CA PRO A 51 -7.24 4.58 -26.47
C PRO A 51 -6.53 5.85 -26.97
N GLY A 52 -5.41 6.26 -26.37
CA GLY A 52 -4.62 7.42 -26.80
C GLY A 52 -3.11 7.18 -26.85
N LEU A 53 -2.63 6.00 -26.45
CA LEU A 53 -1.22 5.65 -26.30
C LEU A 53 -0.42 6.69 -25.48
N ASP A 54 -1.03 7.25 -24.44
CA ASP A 54 -0.30 8.11 -23.51
C ASP A 54 0.70 7.26 -22.73
N ALA A 55 1.97 7.41 -23.11
CA ALA A 55 3.07 6.65 -22.52
C ALA A 55 3.25 6.96 -21.02
N ALA A 56 2.90 8.16 -20.56
CA ALA A 56 3.01 8.54 -19.16
C ALA A 56 1.95 7.82 -18.32
N ASP A 57 0.69 7.87 -18.73
CA ASP A 57 -0.41 7.20 -18.03
C ASP A 57 -0.24 5.68 -18.02
N PHE A 58 0.21 5.12 -19.15
CA PHE A 58 0.53 3.70 -19.24
C PHE A 58 1.66 3.32 -18.28
N ALA A 59 2.73 4.11 -18.21
CA ALA A 59 3.86 3.86 -17.31
C ALA A 59 3.44 3.93 -15.84
N ILE A 60 2.65 4.93 -15.45
CA ILE A 60 2.11 5.05 -14.08
C ILE A 60 1.24 3.84 -13.76
N GLY A 61 0.33 3.47 -14.64
CA GLY A 61 -0.52 2.29 -14.48
C GLY A 61 0.30 1.01 -14.27
N ALA A 62 1.32 0.80 -15.11
CA ALA A 62 2.20 -0.37 -15.00
C ALA A 62 3.00 -0.40 -13.68
N ILE A 63 3.50 0.76 -13.22
CA ILE A 63 4.18 0.89 -11.93
C ILE A 63 3.23 0.53 -10.78
N LEU A 64 2.01 1.06 -10.79
CA LEU A 64 1.02 0.75 -9.74
C LEU A 64 0.63 -0.73 -9.74
N THR A 65 0.41 -1.33 -10.92
CA THR A 65 0.11 -2.76 -11.05
C THR A 65 1.24 -3.64 -10.50
N THR A 66 2.49 -3.34 -10.90
CA THR A 66 3.65 -4.12 -10.43
C THR A 66 3.85 -3.97 -8.92
N THR A 67 3.72 -2.74 -8.39
CA THR A 67 3.79 -2.43 -6.96
C THR A 67 2.71 -3.18 -6.17
N GLY A 68 1.46 -3.14 -6.63
CA GLY A 68 0.34 -3.87 -6.00
C GLY A 68 0.55 -5.38 -6.01
N LEU A 69 1.09 -5.94 -7.11
CA LEU A 69 1.39 -7.37 -7.20
C LEU A 69 2.48 -7.80 -6.22
N VAL A 70 3.55 -7.00 -6.09
CA VAL A 70 4.62 -7.24 -5.11
C VAL A 70 4.06 -7.22 -3.69
N GLU A 71 3.20 -6.24 -3.38
CA GLU A 71 2.61 -6.09 -2.06
C GLU A 71 1.65 -7.23 -1.68
N VAL A 72 0.81 -7.67 -2.62
CA VAL A 72 -0.08 -8.83 -2.42
C VAL A 72 0.74 -10.10 -2.15
N ARG A 73 1.83 -10.30 -2.91
CA ARG A 73 2.73 -11.44 -2.71
C ARG A 73 3.43 -11.38 -1.35
N ALA A 74 3.98 -10.23 -0.98
CA ALA A 74 4.62 -10.03 0.31
C ALA A 74 3.63 -10.19 1.48
N SER A 75 2.38 -9.77 1.30
CA SER A 75 1.31 -9.94 2.29
C SER A 75 0.95 -11.41 2.51
N ARG A 76 0.91 -12.22 1.45
CA ARG A 76 0.74 -13.68 1.57
C ARG A 76 1.90 -14.35 2.31
N ARG A 77 3.13 -13.86 2.10
CA ARG A 77 4.30 -14.34 2.87
C ARG A 77 4.21 -13.93 4.34
N LEU A 78 3.78 -12.71 4.62
CA LEU A 78 3.55 -12.23 5.99
C LEU A 78 2.48 -13.06 6.70
N ALA A 79 1.41 -13.44 6.01
CA ALA A 79 0.36 -14.30 6.56
C ALA A 79 0.88 -15.64 7.10
N ARG A 80 1.98 -16.14 6.53
CA ARG A 80 2.70 -17.37 6.90
C ARG A 80 3.87 -17.12 7.85
N ALA A 81 3.94 -15.95 8.47
CA ALA A 81 4.99 -15.51 9.38
C ALA A 81 6.41 -15.58 8.79
N ASP A 82 6.57 -15.26 7.50
CA ASP A 82 7.89 -15.13 6.87
C ASP A 82 8.64 -13.90 7.42
N PRO A 83 9.85 -14.06 8.00
CA PRO A 83 10.61 -12.96 8.62
C PRO A 83 11.08 -11.89 7.62
N ALA A 84 11.20 -12.22 6.33
CA ALA A 84 11.59 -11.25 5.31
C ALA A 84 10.43 -10.36 4.86
N ALA A 85 9.17 -10.84 4.99
CA ALA A 85 7.99 -10.18 4.44
C ALA A 85 7.74 -8.75 5.00
N PRO A 86 7.89 -8.46 6.31
CA PRO A 86 7.76 -7.10 6.82
C PRO A 86 8.72 -6.09 6.17
N GLY A 87 9.95 -6.54 5.87
CA GLY A 87 10.95 -5.70 5.21
C GLY A 87 10.59 -5.40 3.76
N LEU A 88 10.04 -6.38 3.04
CA LEU A 88 9.59 -6.19 1.66
C LEU A 88 8.41 -5.24 1.58
N LEU A 89 7.41 -5.40 2.46
CA LEU A 89 6.26 -4.49 2.53
C LEU A 89 6.71 -3.06 2.84
N ALA A 90 7.56 -2.87 3.86
CA ALA A 90 8.08 -1.56 4.21
C ALA A 90 8.87 -0.90 3.06
N ARG A 91 9.70 -1.66 2.32
CA ARG A 91 10.41 -1.13 1.15
C ARG A 91 9.45 -0.73 0.03
N ASN A 92 8.40 -1.51 -0.21
CA ASN A 92 7.38 -1.20 -1.21
C ASN A 92 6.67 0.12 -0.89
N GLU A 93 6.25 0.31 0.36
CA GLU A 93 5.63 1.55 0.82
C GLU A 93 6.58 2.76 0.70
N LEU A 94 7.87 2.59 1.02
CA LEU A 94 8.87 3.64 0.87
C LEU A 94 9.08 4.04 -0.60
N LEU A 95 9.11 3.07 -1.51
CA LEU A 95 9.24 3.32 -2.95
C LEU A 95 8.00 4.05 -3.49
N LEU A 96 6.81 3.61 -3.10
CA LEU A 96 5.57 4.26 -3.47
C LEU A 96 5.50 5.69 -2.93
N MET A 97 5.84 5.89 -1.65
CA MET A 97 5.93 7.21 -1.03
C MET A 97 6.91 8.10 -1.78
N ALA A 98 8.13 7.62 -2.05
CA ALA A 98 9.13 8.39 -2.79
C ALA A 98 8.63 8.79 -4.18
N GLY A 99 7.98 7.87 -4.92
CA GLY A 99 7.40 8.16 -6.23
C GLY A 99 6.33 9.25 -6.16
N ILE A 100 5.40 9.16 -5.21
CA ILE A 100 4.36 10.18 -5.02
C ILE A 100 4.98 11.54 -4.65
N LEU A 101 5.94 11.56 -3.73
CA LEU A 101 6.60 12.81 -3.33
C LEU A 101 7.34 13.45 -4.51
N VAL A 102 8.09 12.68 -5.29
CA VAL A 102 8.77 13.19 -6.49
C VAL A 102 7.76 13.75 -7.48
N TYR A 103 6.67 13.02 -7.74
CA TYR A 103 5.61 13.49 -8.64
C TYR A 103 4.95 14.79 -8.15
N CYS A 104 4.55 14.87 -6.88
CA CYS A 104 3.95 16.08 -6.31
C CYS A 104 4.93 17.26 -6.35
N MET A 105 6.23 17.04 -6.08
CA MET A 105 7.24 18.09 -6.16
C MET A 105 7.44 18.58 -7.59
N LEU A 106 7.45 17.68 -8.57
CA LEU A 106 7.52 18.05 -10.00
C LEU A 106 6.29 18.88 -10.40
N GLN A 107 5.09 18.47 -10.00
CA GLN A 107 3.85 19.21 -10.27
C GLN A 107 3.82 20.60 -9.62
N LEU A 108 4.40 20.76 -8.43
CA LEU A 108 4.47 22.05 -7.74
C LEU A 108 5.52 23.01 -8.32
N THR A 109 6.55 22.49 -9.00
CA THR A 109 7.74 23.29 -9.39
C THR A 109 7.97 23.37 -10.89
N VAL A 110 7.94 22.25 -11.60
CA VAL A 110 8.35 22.12 -13.01
C VAL A 110 7.15 22.00 -13.93
N LEU A 111 6.17 21.19 -13.55
CA LEU A 111 4.99 20.84 -14.35
C LEU A 111 3.74 21.61 -13.93
N ARG A 112 3.90 22.79 -13.32
CA ARG A 112 2.77 23.65 -12.94
C ARG A 112 1.84 23.74 -14.14
N ALA A 113 0.64 23.15 -13.99
CA ALA A 113 -0.36 23.18 -15.05
C ALA A 113 -0.55 24.64 -15.42
N SER A 114 -0.16 25.01 -16.65
CA SER A 114 -0.42 26.36 -17.11
C SER A 114 -1.93 26.53 -17.05
N GLY A 115 -2.40 27.66 -16.52
CA GLY A 115 -3.84 27.94 -16.35
C GLY A 115 -4.62 27.93 -17.67
N ASP A 116 -3.99 27.59 -18.79
CA ASP A 116 -4.52 27.58 -20.15
C ASP A 116 -5.68 26.59 -20.30
N GLU A 117 -5.60 25.37 -19.77
CA GLU A 117 -6.71 24.40 -19.83
C GLU A 117 -7.94 24.88 -19.04
N LEU A 118 -7.73 25.50 -17.87
CA LEU A 118 -8.80 26.01 -17.03
C LEU A 118 -9.38 27.32 -17.59
N ALA A 119 -8.53 28.16 -18.19
CA ALA A 119 -8.92 29.39 -18.88
C ALA A 119 -9.71 29.08 -20.16
N GLU A 120 -9.34 28.03 -20.90
CA GLU A 120 -10.08 27.55 -22.06
C GLU A 120 -11.48 27.03 -21.68
N LEU A 121 -11.60 26.36 -20.52
CA LEU A 121 -12.88 25.85 -20.02
C LEU A 121 -13.79 26.94 -19.41
N LEU A 122 -13.20 27.95 -18.76
CA LEU A 122 -13.92 29.05 -18.09
C LEU A 122 -14.24 30.23 -19.03
N GLY A 123 -13.58 30.31 -20.20
CA GLY A 123 -13.73 31.41 -21.14
C GLY A 123 -13.12 32.72 -20.63
N ASP A 124 -13.48 33.84 -21.26
CA ASP A 124 -12.96 35.16 -20.88
C ASP A 124 -13.59 35.65 -19.56
N THR A 125 -12.99 35.25 -18.44
CA THR A 125 -13.38 35.69 -17.09
C THR A 125 -12.73 37.01 -16.68
N SER A 126 -12.02 37.70 -17.60
CA SER A 126 -11.40 39.00 -17.31
C SER A 126 -12.41 40.05 -16.83
N ALA A 127 -13.66 39.96 -17.30
CA ALA A 127 -14.77 40.81 -16.87
C ALA A 127 -15.18 40.63 -15.39
N LEU A 128 -14.84 39.50 -14.76
CA LEU A 128 -15.12 39.20 -13.36
C LEU A 128 -13.97 39.61 -12.42
N GLY A 129 -12.84 40.07 -12.95
CA GLY A 129 -11.65 40.43 -12.16
C GLY A 129 -10.98 39.25 -11.45
N ILE A 130 -11.28 38.02 -11.88
CA ILE A 130 -10.71 36.79 -11.29
C ILE A 130 -9.43 36.43 -12.03
N ASP A 131 -8.31 36.40 -11.32
CA ASP A 131 -7.05 35.84 -11.83
C ASP A 131 -7.12 34.30 -11.77
N VAL A 132 -7.59 33.71 -12.88
CA VAL A 132 -7.73 32.25 -13.04
C VAL A 132 -6.39 31.54 -12.88
N ALA A 133 -5.28 32.16 -13.27
CA ALA A 133 -3.95 31.58 -13.11
C ALA A 133 -3.56 31.51 -11.63
N ALA A 134 -3.74 32.60 -10.86
CA ALA A 134 -3.49 32.61 -9.43
C ALA A 134 -4.41 31.63 -8.65
N LEU A 135 -5.67 31.50 -9.09
CA LEU A 135 -6.60 30.52 -8.51
C LEU A 135 -6.15 29.08 -8.78
N THR A 136 -5.77 28.78 -10.03
CA THR A 136 -5.27 27.45 -10.44
C THR A 136 -4.01 27.07 -9.67
N ASP A 137 -3.05 27.99 -9.56
CA ASP A 137 -1.83 27.80 -8.78
C ASP A 137 -2.13 27.52 -7.31
N SER A 138 -3.07 28.28 -6.71
CA SER A 138 -3.46 28.11 -5.31
C SER A 138 -4.13 26.76 -5.06
N VAL A 139 -5.05 26.36 -5.94
CA VAL A 139 -5.77 25.08 -5.85
C VAL A 139 -4.78 23.92 -6.02
N ASN A 140 -3.92 23.96 -7.04
CA ASN A 140 -2.89 22.95 -7.24
C ASN A 140 -1.95 22.85 -6.04
N ALA A 141 -1.51 23.99 -5.49
CA ALA A 141 -0.65 24.02 -4.30
C ALA A 141 -1.31 23.31 -3.10
N ILE A 142 -2.59 23.60 -2.83
CA ILE A 142 -3.35 22.97 -1.75
C ILE A 142 -3.51 21.47 -1.99
N ILE A 143 -3.88 21.06 -3.19
CA ILE A 143 -4.08 19.65 -3.56
C ILE A 143 -2.78 18.87 -3.35
N TYR A 144 -1.69 19.28 -4.00
CA TYR A 144 -0.43 18.53 -3.95
C TYR A 144 0.22 18.57 -2.57
N SER A 145 0.12 19.68 -1.82
CA SER A 145 0.58 19.74 -0.42
C SER A 145 -0.21 18.79 0.47
N THR A 146 -1.53 18.67 0.25
CA THR A 146 -2.37 17.70 0.96
C THR A 146 -1.97 16.27 0.64
N PHE A 147 -1.75 15.96 -0.64
CA PHE A 147 -1.26 14.64 -1.06
C PHE A 147 0.08 14.29 -0.42
N ILE A 148 1.03 15.22 -0.36
CA ILE A 148 2.31 15.04 0.34
C ILE A 148 2.07 14.71 1.82
N ALA A 149 1.27 15.52 2.51
CA ALA A 149 1.00 15.33 3.94
C ALA A 149 0.33 13.98 4.23
N VAL A 150 -0.73 13.64 3.49
CA VAL A 150 -1.41 12.36 3.59
C VAL A 150 -0.46 11.20 3.29
N THR A 151 0.39 11.35 2.27
CA THR A 151 1.34 10.30 1.87
C THR A 151 2.38 10.03 2.96
N LEU A 152 2.95 11.09 3.53
CA LEU A 152 3.91 10.95 4.63
C LEU A 152 3.29 10.27 5.85
N LEU A 153 2.04 10.63 6.19
CA LEU A 153 1.34 10.05 7.33
C LEU A 153 0.93 8.60 7.08
N TYR A 154 0.33 8.31 5.92
CA TYR A 154 -0.21 7.00 5.61
C TYR A 154 0.89 5.98 5.28
N GLN A 155 1.69 6.22 4.23
CA GLN A 155 2.78 5.32 3.84
C GLN A 155 3.85 5.27 4.93
N GLY A 156 4.22 6.40 5.53
CA GLY A 156 5.15 6.42 6.67
C GLY A 156 4.63 5.63 7.88
N GLY A 157 3.32 5.73 8.14
CA GLY A 157 2.63 4.93 9.14
C GLY A 157 2.68 3.43 8.84
N LEU A 158 2.40 3.03 7.59
CA LEU A 158 2.45 1.64 7.12
C LEU A 158 3.87 1.06 7.21
N VAL A 159 4.90 1.81 6.81
CA VAL A 159 6.31 1.41 6.94
C VAL A 159 6.62 1.05 8.40
N ARG A 160 6.32 1.96 9.33
CA ARG A 160 6.55 1.74 10.75
C ARG A 160 5.72 0.58 11.29
N TYR A 161 4.47 0.47 10.84
CA TYR A 161 3.54 -0.57 11.23
C TYR A 161 4.04 -1.97 10.82
N PHE A 162 4.50 -2.13 9.57
CA PHE A 162 5.03 -3.41 9.08
C PHE A 162 6.34 -3.76 9.75
N LEU A 163 7.29 -2.83 9.88
CA LEU A 163 8.58 -3.10 10.54
C LEU A 163 8.41 -3.55 11.99
N ARG A 164 7.41 -3.02 12.71
CA ARG A 164 7.06 -3.46 14.07
C ARG A 164 6.56 -4.92 14.15
N ARG A 165 6.26 -5.59 13.03
CA ARG A 165 5.86 -7.01 13.01
C ARG A 165 7.03 -7.99 13.03
N ARG A 166 8.25 -7.55 12.73
CA ARG A 166 9.46 -8.38 12.82
C ARG A 166 9.62 -9.07 14.19
N PRO A 167 9.67 -8.34 15.32
CA PRO A 167 9.83 -8.98 16.63
C PRO A 167 8.66 -9.92 16.99
N MET A 168 7.46 -9.67 16.47
CA MET A 168 6.30 -10.54 16.69
C MET A 168 6.43 -11.86 15.92
N ILE A 169 6.94 -11.81 14.69
CA ILE A 169 7.28 -13.00 13.92
C ILE A 169 8.39 -13.78 14.63
N ASP A 170 9.43 -13.11 15.09
CA ASP A 170 10.53 -13.76 15.81
C ASP A 170 10.05 -14.44 17.10
N ALA A 171 9.13 -13.80 17.85
CA ALA A 171 8.49 -14.40 19.01
C ALA A 171 7.64 -15.61 18.64
N TYR A 172 6.80 -15.51 17.61
CA TYR A 172 5.99 -16.62 17.09
C TYR A 172 6.87 -17.80 16.66
N LEU A 173 7.98 -17.54 15.98
CA LEU A 173 8.89 -18.58 15.50
C LEU A 173 9.67 -19.25 16.65
N ARG A 174 9.92 -18.54 17.74
CA ARG A 174 10.65 -19.04 18.91
C ARG A 174 9.77 -19.77 19.91
N GLU A 175 8.57 -19.25 20.17
CA GLU A 175 7.66 -19.76 21.21
C GLU A 175 6.79 -20.91 20.72
N CYS A 176 6.52 -21.01 19.42
CA CYS A 176 5.60 -22.01 18.89
C CYS A 176 6.35 -23.16 18.18
N PRO A 177 6.11 -24.42 18.57
CA PRO A 177 6.70 -25.57 17.90
C PRO A 177 6.17 -25.68 16.46
N GLU A 178 6.99 -26.24 15.57
CA GLU A 178 6.71 -26.27 14.13
C GLU A 178 5.35 -26.90 13.79
N TRP A 179 4.98 -27.99 14.48
CA TRP A 179 3.72 -28.68 14.25
C TRP A 179 2.52 -27.76 14.53
N ALA A 180 2.53 -26.99 15.62
CA ALA A 180 1.46 -26.08 15.98
C ALA A 180 1.34 -24.93 14.98
N ARG A 181 2.49 -24.43 14.49
CA ARG A 181 2.52 -23.41 13.45
C ARG A 181 1.87 -23.89 12.14
N ARG A 182 2.19 -25.11 11.70
CA ARG A 182 1.62 -25.69 10.48
C ARG A 182 0.10 -25.82 10.57
N VAL A 183 -0.40 -26.38 11.68
CA VAL A 183 -1.84 -26.55 11.91
C VAL A 183 -2.56 -25.20 11.90
N VAL A 184 -2.04 -24.19 12.61
CA VAL A 184 -2.68 -22.87 12.68
C VAL A 184 -2.66 -22.13 11.34
N VAL A 185 -1.62 -22.33 10.51
CA VAL A 185 -1.56 -21.76 9.16
C VAL A 185 -2.53 -22.48 8.22
N GLU A 186 -2.61 -23.81 8.28
CA GLU A 186 -3.48 -24.64 7.43
C GLU A 186 -4.97 -24.40 7.69
N VAL A 187 -5.38 -24.25 8.96
CA VAL A 187 -6.78 -23.96 9.32
C VAL A 187 -7.24 -22.57 8.84
N ARG A 188 -6.30 -21.69 8.48
CA ARG A 188 -6.59 -20.30 8.10
C ARG A 188 -6.58 -20.04 6.60
N ASP A 189 -5.89 -20.87 5.82
CA ASP A 189 -5.85 -20.79 4.36
C ASP A 189 -7.13 -21.38 3.75
#